data_AF-A0A4Q7TRR1-F1
#
_entry.id   AF-A0A4Q7TRR1-F1
#
_cell.length_a   1.000
_cell.length_b   1.000
_cell.length_c   1.000
_cell.angle_alpha   90.00
_cell.angle_beta   90.00
_cell.angle_gamma   90.00
#
_symmetry.space_group_name_H-M   'P 1'
#
loop_
_entity.id
_entity.type
_entity.pdbx_description
1 polymer ?
#
loop_
_entity_poly.entity_id
_entity_poly.type
_entity_poly.pdbx_seq_one_letter_code
_entity_poly.pdbx_strand_id
1 'polypeptide(L)'
;MTDASVPPSAIDRLTCVIPAGGVGSRLWPLSRANAPKFLLDLTGSGDSLLRATWDRLAPIAPAERVMVVTGNSHRKSVAAQLPELLAENLITESEPKDSSAAIGLAAALLELRDPDAILGSFAADHVIRGDVLFQRAVTTAVQAADQGYIATIGIHPSHPATGFGYISCGAARGDLAPFDVYEVTEFVEKPNAAQAEQYLADGGYLWNAGMFIARATVLLEQMALAEPELVRALREIAAAWGTEQGAAVRERLWPSLPKIAIDYTVAEPAAAAGKMVCVAAHFDWDDVGDFASVANLLTRGRGSDLAVLGDGAQVLSDASSGIVVSESNRLVALVGVEDVVVVDTADVLLVTSKRRAQDVKNLVNRMKVTGGGHLL
;
A
#
# COMPACT_ATOMS: atom_id res chain seq x y z
N MET A 1 13.45 -32.20 32.92
CA MET A 1 13.75 -30.77 32.76
C MET A 1 12.78 -30.26 31.73
N THR A 2 11.72 -29.60 32.18
CA THR A 2 10.76 -28.92 31.31
C THR A 2 11.48 -27.79 30.62
N ASP A 3 11.54 -27.86 29.29
CA ASP A 3 12.05 -26.81 28.42
C ASP A 3 11.18 -25.58 28.65
N ALA A 4 11.66 -24.64 29.46
CA ALA A 4 10.97 -23.38 29.68
C ALA A 4 11.17 -22.57 28.39
N SER A 5 10.25 -22.76 27.44
CA SER A 5 10.23 -22.04 26.17
C SER A 5 10.35 -20.55 26.47
N VAL A 6 11.44 -19.93 25.99
CA VAL A 6 11.61 -18.47 26.03
C VAL A 6 10.34 -17.86 25.42
N PRO A 7 9.67 -16.91 26.09
CA PRO A 7 8.47 -16.31 25.53
C PRO A 7 8.81 -15.68 24.17
N PRO A 8 7.94 -15.82 23.16
CA PRO A 8 8.19 -15.28 21.83
C PRO A 8 8.45 -13.77 21.93
N SER A 9 9.48 -13.32 21.23
CA SER A 9 9.80 -11.88 21.17
C SER A 9 8.68 -11.12 20.47
N ALA A 10 8.64 -9.79 20.61
CA ALA A 10 7.62 -8.97 19.96
C ALA A 10 7.58 -9.18 18.43
N ILE A 11 8.74 -9.35 17.78
CA ILE A 11 8.81 -9.61 16.34
C ILE A 11 8.27 -10.98 15.96
N ASP A 12 8.42 -11.99 16.83
CA ASP A 12 7.83 -13.32 16.63
C ASP A 12 6.30 -13.30 16.70
N ARG A 13 5.69 -12.21 17.20
CA ARG A 13 4.23 -11.97 17.21
C ARG A 13 3.73 -11.14 16.03
N LEU A 14 4.61 -10.69 15.14
CA LEU A 14 4.20 -9.97 13.93
C LEU A 14 3.45 -10.91 12.97
N THR A 15 2.31 -10.44 12.47
CA THR A 15 1.66 -10.92 11.26
C THR A 15 1.61 -9.78 10.26
N CYS A 16 2.20 -9.99 9.08
CA CYS A 16 2.19 -9.03 7.99
C CYS A 16 0.90 -9.19 7.17
N VAL A 17 0.11 -8.13 7.09
CA VAL A 17 -1.08 -8.05 6.25
C VAL A 17 -0.74 -7.22 5.03
N ILE A 18 -1.03 -7.75 3.85
CA ILE A 18 -0.83 -7.10 2.56
C ILE A 18 -2.20 -6.78 1.96
N PRO A 19 -2.73 -5.56 2.13
CA PRO A 19 -3.90 -5.10 1.39
C PRO A 19 -3.51 -4.97 -0.10
N ALA A 20 -4.09 -5.82 -0.93
CA ALA A 20 -3.89 -5.90 -2.36
C ALA A 20 -5.18 -5.51 -3.09
N GLY A 21 -5.42 -4.20 -3.10
CA GLY A 21 -6.58 -3.57 -3.74
C GLY A 21 -6.17 -2.41 -4.64
N GLY A 22 -7.16 -1.81 -5.31
CA GLY A 22 -6.94 -0.68 -6.22
C GLY A 22 -6.59 -1.12 -7.65
N VAL A 23 -7.34 -0.59 -8.61
CA VAL A 23 -7.11 -0.90 -10.04
C VAL A 23 -5.84 -0.22 -10.54
N GLY A 24 -5.50 0.96 -10.01
CA GLY A 24 -4.41 1.80 -10.51
C GLY A 24 -4.75 2.57 -11.78
N SER A 25 -5.99 3.06 -11.93
CA SER A 25 -6.55 3.64 -13.17
C SER A 25 -5.74 4.77 -13.84
N ARG A 26 -4.79 5.39 -13.14
CA ARG A 26 -3.84 6.38 -13.70
C ARG A 26 -2.73 5.74 -14.54
N LEU A 27 -2.55 4.42 -14.42
CA LEU A 27 -1.61 3.59 -15.17
C LEU A 27 -2.30 2.82 -16.31
N TRP A 28 -3.56 3.12 -16.61
CA TRP A 28 -4.20 2.61 -17.83
C TRP A 28 -3.44 3.13 -19.06
N PRO A 29 -3.22 2.35 -20.13
CA PRO A 29 -3.79 1.02 -20.42
C PRO A 29 -3.03 -0.18 -19.87
N LEU A 30 -1.93 0.04 -19.15
CA LEU A 30 -1.13 -1.04 -18.55
C LEU A 30 -1.91 -1.70 -17.41
N SER A 31 -2.47 -0.90 -16.50
CA SER A 31 -3.37 -1.41 -15.46
C SER A 31 -4.79 -1.59 -15.97
N ARG A 32 -5.41 -2.72 -15.61
CA ARG A 32 -6.80 -3.06 -15.98
C ARG A 32 -7.57 -3.67 -14.82
N ALA A 33 -8.88 -3.80 -14.98
CA ALA A 33 -9.74 -4.44 -13.98
C ALA A 33 -9.35 -5.89 -13.66
N ASN A 34 -8.72 -6.62 -14.58
CA ASN A 34 -8.22 -8.00 -14.38
C ASN A 34 -6.72 -8.07 -14.04
N ALA A 35 -5.96 -7.03 -14.34
CA ALA A 35 -4.53 -6.87 -14.07
C ALA A 35 -4.28 -5.52 -13.37
N PRO A 36 -4.73 -5.36 -12.11
CA PRO A 36 -4.51 -4.16 -11.32
C PRO A 36 -3.02 -3.91 -11.09
N LYS A 37 -2.68 -2.66 -10.79
CA LYS A 37 -1.31 -2.18 -10.54
C LYS A 37 -0.44 -3.12 -9.69
N PHE A 38 -0.95 -3.63 -8.58
CA PHE A 38 -0.17 -4.48 -7.67
C PHE A 38 0.28 -5.80 -8.30
N LEU A 39 -0.35 -6.26 -9.39
CA LEU A 39 0.03 -7.47 -10.11
C LEU A 39 1.03 -7.21 -11.25
N LEU A 40 1.41 -5.94 -11.49
CA LEU A 40 2.29 -5.55 -12.60
C LEU A 40 3.74 -5.38 -12.12
N ASP A 41 4.68 -5.68 -13.01
CA ASP A 41 6.07 -5.22 -12.87
C ASP A 41 6.19 -3.80 -13.43
N LEU A 42 6.32 -2.83 -12.53
CA LEU A 42 6.52 -1.42 -12.87
C LEU A 42 7.96 -0.96 -12.72
N THR A 43 8.86 -1.87 -12.35
CA THR A 43 10.27 -1.56 -12.09
C THR A 43 11.21 -2.18 -13.13
N GLY A 44 10.70 -3.08 -13.96
CA GLY A 44 11.48 -3.86 -14.92
C GLY A 44 12.36 -4.91 -14.24
N SER A 45 12.05 -5.31 -13.00
CA SER A 45 12.82 -6.30 -12.25
C SER A 45 12.47 -7.74 -12.63
N GLY A 46 11.35 -7.95 -13.31
CA GLY A 46 10.73 -9.25 -13.55
C GLY A 46 9.69 -9.63 -12.50
N ASP A 47 9.56 -8.86 -11.42
CA ASP A 47 8.63 -9.13 -10.31
C ASP A 47 7.49 -8.12 -10.26
N SER A 48 6.30 -8.58 -9.91
CA SER A 48 5.19 -7.67 -9.61
C SER A 48 5.41 -6.90 -8.32
N LEU A 49 4.72 -5.77 -8.13
CA LEU A 49 4.76 -5.04 -6.85
C LEU A 49 4.32 -5.90 -5.66
N LEU A 50 3.33 -6.79 -5.87
CA LEU A 50 2.88 -7.74 -4.86
C LEU A 50 3.99 -8.73 -4.47
N ARG A 51 4.67 -9.31 -5.46
CA ARG A 51 5.79 -10.23 -5.25
C ARG A 51 6.93 -9.53 -4.51
N ALA A 52 7.32 -8.33 -4.96
CA ALA A 52 8.33 -7.52 -4.31
C ALA A 52 7.97 -7.17 -2.85
N THR A 53 6.68 -6.90 -2.57
CA THR A 53 6.21 -6.67 -1.19
C THR A 53 6.30 -7.93 -0.34
N TRP A 54 5.93 -9.10 -0.87
CA TRP A 54 6.08 -10.37 -0.18
C TRP A 54 7.56 -10.66 0.13
N ASP A 55 8.44 -10.56 -0.85
CA ASP A 55 9.87 -10.89 -0.69
C ASP A 55 10.55 -9.98 0.34
N ARG A 56 10.12 -8.72 0.42
CA ARG A 56 10.59 -7.78 1.43
C ARG A 56 10.12 -8.12 2.85
N LEU A 57 8.98 -8.80 3.00
CA LEU A 57 8.39 -9.20 4.28
C LEU A 57 8.84 -10.60 4.74
N ALA A 58 9.18 -11.49 3.82
CA ALA A 58 9.57 -12.87 4.11
C ALA A 58 10.75 -13.02 5.10
N PRO A 59 11.76 -12.10 5.13
CA PRO A 59 12.79 -12.12 6.17
C PRO A 59 12.32 -11.69 7.56
N ILE A 60 11.15 -11.04 7.68
CA ILE A 60 10.63 -10.46 8.93
C ILE A 60 9.57 -11.36 9.55
N ALA A 61 8.69 -11.94 8.73
CA ALA A 61 7.64 -12.83 9.18
C ALA A 61 7.62 -14.10 8.30
N PRO A 62 7.49 -15.28 8.90
CA PRO A 62 7.37 -16.52 8.14
C PRO A 62 6.04 -16.55 7.37
N ALA A 63 5.94 -17.38 6.32
CA ALA A 63 4.79 -17.40 5.41
C ALA A 63 3.45 -17.66 6.12
N GLU A 64 3.45 -18.43 7.22
CA GLU A 64 2.30 -18.69 8.09
C GLU A 64 1.72 -17.41 8.71
N ARG A 65 2.55 -16.37 8.81
CA ARG A 65 2.25 -15.06 9.40
C ARG A 65 2.23 -13.95 8.36
N VAL A 66 2.00 -14.30 7.09
CA VAL A 66 1.68 -13.33 6.05
C VAL A 66 0.26 -13.59 5.55
N MET A 67 -0.57 -12.54 5.56
CA MET A 67 -1.92 -12.53 5.05
C MET A 67 -2.02 -11.58 3.86
N VAL A 68 -2.78 -11.96 2.83
CA VAL A 68 -3.10 -11.07 1.71
C VAL A 68 -4.61 -10.86 1.68
N VAL A 69 -5.04 -9.61 1.65
CA VAL A 69 -6.45 -9.24 1.51
C VAL A 69 -6.66 -8.68 0.11
N THR A 70 -7.52 -9.29 -0.70
CA THR A 70 -7.73 -8.88 -2.10
C THR A 70 -9.17 -9.10 -2.58
N GLY A 71 -9.55 -8.50 -3.71
CA GLY A 71 -10.86 -8.77 -4.31
C GLY A 71 -11.01 -10.20 -4.82
N ASN A 72 -12.23 -10.76 -4.74
CA ASN A 72 -12.55 -12.11 -5.26
C ASN A 72 -12.03 -12.38 -6.69
N SER A 73 -12.10 -11.36 -7.56
CA SER A 73 -11.62 -11.42 -8.95
C SER A 73 -10.12 -11.68 -9.09
N HIS A 74 -9.32 -11.30 -8.09
CA HIS A 74 -7.86 -11.37 -8.14
C HIS A 74 -7.28 -12.59 -7.42
N ARG A 75 -8.12 -13.36 -6.72
CA ARG A 75 -7.69 -14.53 -5.92
C ARG A 75 -6.75 -15.46 -6.68
N LYS A 76 -7.09 -15.80 -7.93
CA LYS A 76 -6.28 -16.72 -8.75
C LYS A 76 -4.92 -16.11 -9.13
N SER A 77 -4.90 -14.84 -9.52
CA SER A 77 -3.67 -14.15 -9.91
C SER A 77 -2.73 -13.95 -8.73
N VAL A 78 -3.27 -13.60 -7.55
CA VAL A 78 -2.50 -13.51 -6.30
C VAL A 78 -1.89 -14.85 -5.92
N ALA A 79 -2.69 -15.93 -5.91
CA ALA A 79 -2.19 -17.27 -5.61
C ALA A 79 -1.13 -17.77 -6.62
N ALA A 80 -1.23 -17.34 -7.89
CA ALA A 80 -0.23 -17.68 -8.90
C ALA A 80 1.11 -16.94 -8.71
N GLN A 81 1.07 -15.68 -8.25
CA GLN A 81 2.29 -14.89 -7.97
C GLN A 81 2.93 -15.23 -6.62
N LEU A 82 2.13 -15.72 -5.66
CA LEU A 82 2.56 -16.07 -4.30
C LEU A 82 2.23 -17.55 -4.01
N PRO A 83 2.93 -18.52 -4.64
CA PRO A 83 2.68 -19.95 -4.40
C PRO A 83 2.97 -20.38 -2.95
N GLU A 84 3.74 -19.61 -2.20
CA GLU A 84 4.07 -19.85 -0.79
C GLU A 84 2.98 -19.38 0.19
N LEU A 85 2.03 -18.55 -0.28
CA LEU A 85 0.93 -18.04 0.55
C LEU A 85 -0.05 -19.16 0.91
N LEU A 86 -0.28 -19.34 2.21
CA LEU A 86 -1.27 -20.29 2.69
C LEU A 86 -2.68 -19.89 2.27
N ALA A 87 -3.47 -20.87 1.82
CA ALA A 87 -4.83 -20.64 1.32
C ALA A 87 -5.76 -19.99 2.37
N GLU A 88 -5.55 -20.27 3.66
CA GLU A 88 -6.31 -19.70 4.79
C GLU A 88 -5.94 -18.25 5.14
N ASN A 89 -4.82 -17.77 4.60
CA ASN A 89 -4.29 -16.42 4.75
C ASN A 89 -4.55 -15.55 3.51
N LEU A 90 -5.10 -16.13 2.44
CA LEU A 90 -5.63 -15.38 1.29
C LEU A 90 -7.09 -15.01 1.55
N ILE A 91 -7.30 -13.81 2.06
CA ILE A 91 -8.61 -13.27 2.45
C ILE A 91 -9.22 -12.53 1.25
N THR A 92 -10.49 -12.80 0.95
CA THR A 92 -11.15 -12.19 -0.20
C THR A 92 -12.33 -11.28 0.15
N GLU A 93 -12.36 -10.13 -0.51
CA GLU A 93 -13.39 -9.11 -0.41
C GLU A 93 -14.39 -9.26 -1.57
N SER A 94 -15.68 -9.04 -1.32
CA SER A 94 -16.69 -9.09 -2.39
C SER A 94 -16.68 -7.84 -3.26
N GLU A 95 -16.42 -6.68 -2.67
CA GLU A 95 -16.26 -5.39 -3.36
C GLU A 95 -15.30 -4.47 -2.59
N PRO A 96 -14.63 -3.53 -3.28
CA PRO A 96 -13.65 -2.65 -2.62
C PRO A 96 -14.32 -1.66 -1.66
N LYS A 97 -13.83 -1.62 -0.42
CA LYS A 97 -14.31 -0.73 0.67
C LYS A 97 -13.21 0.18 1.26
N ASP A 98 -12.16 0.44 0.48
CA ASP A 98 -10.92 1.10 0.92
C ASP A 98 -10.24 0.33 2.09
N SER A 99 -9.30 0.95 2.80
CA SER A 99 -8.35 0.23 3.66
C SER A 99 -8.92 -0.22 5.02
N SER A 100 -9.92 0.46 5.59
CA SER A 100 -10.44 0.10 6.92
C SER A 100 -11.07 -1.29 6.95
N ALA A 101 -11.89 -1.63 5.94
CA ALA A 101 -12.54 -2.93 5.89
C ALA A 101 -11.54 -4.06 5.65
N ALA A 102 -10.57 -3.87 4.75
CA ALA A 102 -9.56 -4.86 4.43
C ALA A 102 -8.68 -5.20 5.64
N ILE A 103 -8.09 -4.16 6.25
CA ILE A 103 -7.19 -4.31 7.40
C ILE A 103 -7.98 -4.73 8.65
N GLY A 104 -9.18 -4.16 8.85
CA GLY A 104 -10.05 -4.50 9.96
C GLY A 104 -10.54 -5.95 9.91
N LEU A 105 -10.86 -6.50 8.72
CA LEU A 105 -11.20 -7.92 8.59
C LEU A 105 -10.01 -8.81 8.96
N ALA A 106 -8.80 -8.47 8.49
CA ALA A 106 -7.59 -9.19 8.87
C ALA A 106 -7.34 -9.13 10.38
N ALA A 107 -7.50 -7.96 10.99
CA ALA A 107 -7.39 -7.79 12.45
C ALA A 107 -8.43 -8.62 13.21
N ALA A 108 -9.69 -8.67 12.74
CA ALA A 108 -10.76 -9.46 13.37
C ALA A 108 -10.52 -10.98 13.25
N LEU A 109 -9.93 -11.43 12.14
CA LEU A 109 -9.50 -12.82 12.00
C LEU A 109 -8.35 -13.15 12.94
N LEU A 110 -7.37 -12.25 13.08
CA LEU A 110 -6.26 -12.42 14.01
C LEU A 110 -6.70 -12.38 15.47
N GLU A 111 -7.63 -11.50 15.83
CA GLU A 111 -8.23 -11.45 17.17
C GLU A 111 -8.79 -12.81 17.62
N LEU A 112 -9.31 -13.61 16.68
CA LEU A 112 -9.82 -14.97 16.96
C LEU A 112 -8.73 -16.06 16.91
N ARG A 113 -7.73 -15.92 16.04
CA ARG A 113 -6.70 -16.95 15.77
C ARG A 113 -5.47 -16.84 16.70
N ASP A 114 -5.03 -15.61 16.96
CA ASP A 114 -3.86 -15.25 17.74
C ASP A 114 -4.12 -13.88 18.42
N PRO A 115 -4.76 -13.86 19.61
CA PRO A 115 -5.14 -12.61 20.30
C PRO A 115 -3.95 -11.70 20.66
N ASP A 116 -2.74 -12.25 20.73
CA ASP A 116 -1.52 -11.52 21.05
C ASP A 116 -0.78 -11.01 19.80
N ALA A 117 -1.33 -11.28 18.60
CA ALA A 117 -0.75 -10.88 17.32
C ALA A 117 -0.60 -9.36 17.20
N ILE A 118 0.59 -8.97 16.75
CA ILE A 118 0.88 -7.63 16.27
C ILE A 118 0.63 -7.66 14.76
N LEU A 119 -0.34 -6.90 14.29
CA LEU A 119 -0.61 -6.73 12.87
C LEU A 119 0.27 -5.61 12.32
N GLY A 120 0.94 -5.85 11.20
CA GLY A 120 1.56 -4.81 10.38
C GLY A 120 0.93 -4.77 8.99
N SER A 121 0.35 -3.64 8.59
CA SER A 121 -0.23 -3.45 7.25
C SER A 121 0.79 -2.88 6.28
N PHE A 122 0.98 -3.54 5.14
CA PHE A 122 1.94 -3.16 4.11
C PHE A 122 1.27 -3.17 2.73
N ALA A 123 1.09 -2.00 2.10
CA ALA A 123 0.44 -1.91 0.80
C ALA A 123 1.17 -2.75 -0.27
N ALA A 124 0.40 -3.46 -1.09
CA ALA A 124 0.93 -4.35 -2.13
C ALA A 124 1.56 -3.61 -3.31
N ASP A 125 1.41 -2.29 -3.39
CA ASP A 125 1.67 -1.50 -4.59
C ASP A 125 2.64 -0.33 -4.36
N HIS A 126 3.44 -0.38 -3.29
CA HIS A 126 4.54 0.55 -3.04
C HIS A 126 5.87 -0.03 -3.52
N VAL A 127 6.78 0.83 -3.96
CA VAL A 127 8.18 0.47 -4.23
C VAL A 127 9.04 0.98 -3.10
N ILE A 128 9.79 0.06 -2.48
CA ILE A 128 10.69 0.35 -1.38
C ILE A 128 12.06 -0.22 -1.68
N ARG A 129 13.12 0.57 -1.47
CA ARG A 129 14.52 0.13 -1.60
C ARG A 129 15.27 0.36 -0.30
N GLY A 130 16.12 -0.60 0.06
CA GLY A 130 16.88 -0.56 1.31
C GLY A 130 16.30 -1.48 2.37
N ASP A 131 16.27 -2.78 2.08
CA ASP A 131 15.59 -3.80 2.89
C ASP A 131 16.03 -3.80 4.35
N VAL A 132 17.32 -3.61 4.62
CA VAL A 132 17.85 -3.55 6.00
C VAL A 132 17.24 -2.37 6.78
N LEU A 133 17.08 -1.21 6.14
CA LEU A 133 16.48 -0.03 6.77
C LEU A 133 14.96 -0.21 6.93
N PHE A 134 14.30 -0.85 5.97
CA PHE A 134 12.90 -1.22 6.08
C PHE A 134 12.68 -2.18 7.26
N GLN A 135 13.46 -3.27 7.35
CA GLN A 135 13.39 -4.24 8.45
C GLN A 135 13.62 -3.59 9.80
N ARG A 136 14.59 -2.67 9.91
CA ARG A 136 14.81 -1.88 11.13
C ARG A 136 13.58 -1.04 11.49
N ALA A 137 13.00 -0.31 10.54
CA ALA A 137 11.82 0.52 10.79
C ALA A 137 10.62 -0.32 11.25
N VAL A 138 10.37 -1.46 10.60
CA VAL A 138 9.30 -2.39 11.01
C VAL A 138 9.56 -2.97 12.40
N THR A 139 10.79 -3.40 12.69
CA THR A 139 11.15 -3.94 14.02
C THR A 139 10.94 -2.90 15.12
N THR A 140 11.36 -1.65 14.88
CA THR A 140 11.11 -0.51 15.79
C THR A 140 9.62 -0.28 15.99
N ALA A 141 8.82 -0.29 14.91
CA ALA A 141 7.38 -0.10 14.99
C ALA A 141 6.69 -1.21 15.79
N VAL A 142 7.15 -2.46 15.63
CA VAL A 142 6.67 -3.62 16.41
C VAL A 142 6.96 -3.46 17.90
N GLN A 143 8.12 -2.94 18.28
CA GLN A 143 8.45 -2.67 19.69
C GLN A 143 7.50 -1.64 20.32
N ALA A 144 7.18 -0.57 19.59
CA ALA A 144 6.20 0.42 20.06
C ALA A 144 4.78 -0.17 20.12
N ALA A 145 4.40 -0.96 19.11
CA ALA A 145 3.10 -1.64 19.08
C ALA A 145 2.92 -2.62 20.24
N ASP A 146 3.99 -3.30 20.64
CA ASP A 146 3.97 -4.20 21.78
C ASP A 146 3.71 -3.50 23.12
N GLN A 147 4.05 -2.21 23.20
CA GLN A 147 3.73 -1.37 24.35
C GLN A 147 2.32 -0.78 24.28
N GLY A 148 1.53 -1.14 23.26
CA GLY A 148 0.13 -0.74 23.09
C GLY A 148 -0.10 0.53 22.28
N TYR A 149 0.93 1.05 21.62
CA TYR A 149 0.79 2.16 20.68
C TYR A 149 0.34 1.66 19.30
N ILE A 150 -0.17 2.58 18.49
CA ILE A 150 -0.34 2.38 17.05
C ILE A 150 0.83 3.08 16.38
N ALA A 151 1.75 2.31 15.80
CA ALA A 151 2.90 2.84 15.11
C ALA A 151 2.58 3.03 13.62
N THR A 152 3.04 4.14 13.04
CA THR A 152 3.13 4.34 11.58
C THR A 152 4.58 4.53 11.15
N ILE A 153 4.84 4.38 9.86
CA ILE A 153 6.14 4.66 9.26
C ILE A 153 6.05 5.97 8.48
N GLY A 154 6.90 6.93 8.84
CA GLY A 154 6.97 8.25 8.24
C GLY A 154 8.13 8.40 7.25
N ILE A 155 7.88 8.92 6.06
CA ILE A 155 8.91 9.19 5.03
C ILE A 155 9.30 10.67 5.04
N HIS A 156 10.58 10.98 4.92
CA HIS A 156 11.03 12.37 4.79
C HIS A 156 10.50 13.02 3.50
N PRO A 157 9.73 14.13 3.59
CA PRO A 157 9.19 14.79 2.41
C PRO A 157 10.30 15.39 1.54
N SER A 158 10.26 15.10 0.25
CA SER A 158 11.17 15.71 -0.75
C SER A 158 10.52 16.87 -1.51
N HIS A 159 9.21 17.01 -1.44
CA HIS A 159 8.41 18.04 -2.11
C HIS A 159 7.03 18.20 -1.41
N PRO A 160 6.23 19.23 -1.73
CA PRO A 160 4.93 19.43 -1.08
C PRO A 160 3.82 18.61 -1.77
N ALA A 161 3.78 17.30 -1.51
CA ALA A 161 2.86 16.37 -2.14
C ALA A 161 1.43 16.45 -1.54
N THR A 162 0.43 16.86 -2.30
CA THR A 162 -0.98 16.89 -1.82
C THR A 162 -1.68 15.53 -1.83
N GLY A 163 -1.02 14.52 -2.41
CA GLY A 163 -1.56 13.16 -2.52
C GLY A 163 -1.32 12.28 -1.30
N PHE A 164 -0.45 12.71 -0.38
CA PHE A 164 -0.04 11.94 0.79
C PHE A 164 -0.62 12.51 2.08
N GLY A 165 -0.78 11.66 3.09
CA GLY A 165 -0.98 12.12 4.46
C GLY A 165 0.32 12.71 5.04
N TYR A 166 0.19 13.64 5.98
CA TYR A 166 1.29 14.25 6.71
C TYR A 166 1.15 13.96 8.20
N ILE A 167 2.29 13.69 8.84
CA ILE A 167 2.40 13.31 10.25
C ILE A 167 3.28 14.35 10.95
N SER A 168 2.69 15.13 11.85
CA SER A 168 3.44 16.07 12.68
C SER A 168 4.13 15.32 13.81
N CYS A 169 5.46 15.43 13.85
CA CYS A 169 6.29 14.72 14.83
C CYS A 169 6.56 15.61 16.05
N GLY A 170 6.22 15.10 17.23
CA GLY A 170 6.46 15.71 18.52
C GLY A 170 7.76 15.25 19.19
N ALA A 171 7.69 15.01 20.50
CA ALA A 171 8.85 14.59 21.28
C ALA A 171 9.34 13.20 20.87
N ALA A 172 10.65 12.98 20.95
CA ALA A 172 11.24 11.67 20.75
C ALA A 172 10.85 10.70 21.87
N ARG A 173 10.50 9.46 21.51
CA ARG A 173 10.08 8.37 22.39
C ARG A 173 11.13 7.27 22.47
N GLY A 174 12.32 7.65 22.93
CA GLY A 174 13.44 6.73 23.13
C GLY A 174 13.20 5.66 24.21
N ASP A 175 12.13 5.82 25.00
CA ASP A 175 11.62 4.81 25.92
C ASP A 175 10.91 3.63 25.21
N LEU A 176 10.36 3.87 24.01
CA LEU A 176 9.60 2.85 23.28
C LEU A 176 10.50 1.94 22.44
N ALA A 177 11.55 2.52 21.85
CA ALA A 177 12.50 1.80 21.02
C ALA A 177 13.81 2.60 20.89
N PRO A 178 14.94 1.95 20.58
CA PRO A 178 16.25 2.60 20.54
C PRO A 178 16.45 3.60 19.38
N PHE A 179 15.50 3.72 18.44
CA PHE A 179 15.70 4.48 17.20
C PHE A 179 14.45 5.25 16.75
N ASP A 180 14.62 6.53 16.42
CA ASP A 180 13.76 7.41 15.60
C ASP A 180 12.24 7.23 15.75
N VAL A 181 11.76 7.04 16.99
CA VAL A 181 10.33 7.06 17.32
C VAL A 181 9.95 8.44 17.86
N TYR A 182 8.88 8.99 17.35
CA TYR A 182 8.33 10.29 17.75
C TYR A 182 6.86 10.15 18.11
N GLU A 183 6.42 10.96 19.07
CA GLU A 183 4.98 11.16 19.29
C GLU A 183 4.36 11.78 18.03
N VAL A 184 3.11 11.40 17.73
CA VAL A 184 2.34 12.08 16.69
C VAL A 184 1.44 13.11 17.33
N THR A 185 1.70 14.40 17.06
CA THR A 185 0.89 15.51 17.57
C THR A 185 -0.32 15.79 16.69
N GLU A 186 -0.20 15.52 15.40
CA GLU A 186 -1.23 15.73 14.40
C GLU A 186 -1.04 14.76 13.23
N PHE A 187 -2.15 14.26 12.69
CA PHE A 187 -2.18 13.50 11.45
C PHE A 187 -3.16 14.19 10.50
N VAL A 188 -2.74 14.46 9.27
CA VAL A 188 -3.56 15.16 8.27
C VAL A 188 -3.54 14.40 6.96
N GLU A 189 -4.67 13.83 6.56
CA GLU A 189 -4.79 13.13 5.28
C GLU A 189 -5.01 14.10 4.10
N LYS A 190 -4.12 14.07 3.11
CA LYS A 190 -4.21 14.81 1.83
C LYS A 190 -4.49 16.31 1.99
N PRO A 191 -3.51 17.08 2.52
CA PRO A 191 -3.67 18.52 2.71
C PRO A 191 -3.78 19.27 1.39
N ASN A 192 -4.25 20.51 1.44
CA ASN A 192 -4.21 21.40 0.27
C ASN A 192 -2.76 21.83 -0.06
N ALA A 193 -2.53 22.39 -1.25
CA ALA A 193 -1.19 22.74 -1.72
C ALA A 193 -0.45 23.72 -0.79
N ALA A 194 -1.15 24.74 -0.28
CA ALA A 194 -0.55 25.72 0.62
C ALA A 194 -0.13 25.10 1.96
N GLN A 195 -0.95 24.18 2.49
CA GLN A 195 -0.61 23.42 3.69
C GLN A 195 0.59 22.49 3.44
N ALA A 196 0.63 21.78 2.31
CA ALA A 196 1.75 20.89 1.98
C ALA A 196 3.08 21.66 1.84
N GLU A 197 3.06 22.86 1.25
CA GLU A 197 4.20 23.77 1.18
C GLU A 197 4.66 24.21 2.57
N GLN A 198 3.71 24.57 3.43
CA GLN A 198 3.99 24.94 4.81
C GLN A 198 4.61 23.77 5.59
N TYR A 199 4.03 22.57 5.53
CA TYR A 199 4.54 21.39 6.23
C TYR A 199 5.97 21.03 5.82
N LEU A 200 6.29 21.16 4.53
CA LEU A 200 7.66 20.96 4.04
C LEU A 200 8.61 22.04 4.60
N ALA A 201 8.19 23.31 4.63
CA ALA A 201 9.00 24.41 5.13
C ALA A 201 9.24 24.34 6.64
N ASP A 202 8.25 23.87 7.41
CA ASP A 202 8.32 23.73 8.86
C ASP A 202 9.31 22.62 9.28
N GLY A 203 9.49 21.58 8.46
CA GLY A 203 10.46 20.49 8.66
C GLY A 203 10.12 19.49 9.78
N GLY A 204 9.04 19.73 10.53
CA GLY A 204 8.54 18.85 11.60
C GLY A 204 7.54 17.79 11.14
N TYR A 205 7.33 17.64 9.83
CA TYR A 205 6.36 16.72 9.27
C TYR A 205 7.02 15.61 8.44
N LEU A 206 6.46 14.40 8.51
CA LEU A 206 6.77 13.27 7.66
C LEU A 206 5.56 12.89 6.80
N TRP A 207 5.77 12.30 5.63
CA TRP A 207 4.69 11.69 4.86
C TRP A 207 4.25 10.38 5.49
N ASN A 208 2.95 10.12 5.50
CA ASN A 208 2.38 8.83 5.84
C ASN A 208 2.66 7.82 4.72
N ALA A 209 3.42 6.75 5.04
CA ALA A 209 3.70 5.67 4.08
C ALA A 209 2.55 4.66 3.94
N GLY A 210 1.41 4.87 4.62
CA GLY A 210 0.26 3.97 4.62
C GLY A 210 0.52 2.64 5.34
N MET A 211 1.53 2.58 6.19
CA MET A 211 1.91 1.39 6.97
C MET A 211 1.54 1.59 8.43
N PHE A 212 0.71 0.69 8.96
CA PHE A 212 0.24 0.75 10.34
C PHE A 212 0.56 -0.54 11.07
N ILE A 213 1.19 -0.43 12.24
CA ILE A 213 1.64 -1.55 13.06
C ILE A 213 1.06 -1.40 14.46
N ALA A 214 0.25 -2.36 14.90
CA ALA A 214 -0.42 -2.35 16.19
C ALA A 214 -0.80 -3.76 16.61
N ARG A 215 -1.06 -4.01 17.90
CA ARG A 215 -1.80 -5.22 18.30
C ARG A 215 -3.16 -5.24 17.58
N ALA A 216 -3.56 -6.41 17.05
CA ALA A 216 -4.79 -6.54 16.28
C ALA A 216 -6.02 -6.06 17.07
N THR A 217 -6.08 -6.41 18.36
CA THR A 217 -7.11 -5.96 19.31
C THR A 217 -7.12 -4.45 19.49
N VAL A 218 -5.96 -3.83 19.72
CA VAL A 218 -5.82 -2.36 19.87
C VAL A 218 -6.27 -1.63 18.62
N LEU A 219 -5.93 -2.14 17.44
CA LEU A 219 -6.36 -1.57 16.16
C LEU A 219 -7.90 -1.60 16.03
N LEU A 220 -8.54 -2.73 16.33
CA LEU A 220 -10.00 -2.88 16.28
C LEU A 220 -10.70 -2.01 17.32
N GLU A 221 -10.18 -1.95 18.55
CA GLU A 221 -10.69 -1.08 19.61
C GLU A 221 -10.65 0.38 19.20
N GLN A 222 -9.53 0.83 18.62
CA GLN A 222 -9.39 2.20 18.13
C GLN A 222 -10.35 2.47 16.97
N MET A 223 -10.46 1.55 16.00
CA MET A 223 -11.40 1.66 14.88
C MET A 223 -12.86 1.73 15.36
N ALA A 224 -13.21 0.99 16.41
CA ALA A 224 -14.57 0.95 16.96
C ALA A 224 -14.98 2.26 17.64
N LEU A 225 -14.03 3.12 18.04
CA LEU A 225 -14.35 4.45 18.55
C LEU A 225 -14.93 5.37 17.48
N ALA A 226 -14.48 5.21 16.22
CA ALA A 226 -14.96 5.99 15.08
C ALA A 226 -16.12 5.28 14.36
N GLU A 227 -15.98 3.97 14.12
CA GLU A 227 -16.90 3.17 13.29
C GLU A 227 -17.30 1.85 14.02
N PRO A 228 -18.11 1.91 15.09
CA PRO A 228 -18.46 0.74 15.90
C PRO A 228 -19.22 -0.34 15.11
N GLU A 229 -20.12 0.07 14.21
CA GLU A 229 -20.91 -0.86 13.38
C GLU A 229 -20.05 -1.57 12.33
N LEU A 230 -19.02 -0.90 11.78
CA LEU A 230 -18.03 -1.53 10.91
C LEU A 230 -17.33 -2.65 11.66
N VAL A 231 -16.76 -2.37 12.85
CA VAL A 231 -16.03 -3.38 13.63
C VAL A 231 -16.94 -4.53 14.06
N ARG A 232 -18.20 -4.24 14.45
CA ARG A 232 -19.19 -5.28 14.77
C ARG A 232 -19.44 -6.21 13.59
N ALA A 233 -19.65 -5.66 12.39
CA ALA A 233 -19.87 -6.44 11.19
C ALA A 233 -18.63 -7.25 10.78
N LEU A 234 -17.43 -6.67 10.89
CA LEU A 234 -16.17 -7.35 10.60
C LEU A 234 -15.93 -8.54 11.53
N ARG A 235 -16.20 -8.39 12.84
CA ARG A 235 -16.14 -9.51 13.81
C ARG A 235 -17.16 -10.60 13.51
N GLU A 236 -18.38 -10.24 13.10
CA GLU A 236 -19.41 -11.22 12.67
C GLU A 236 -18.97 -12.00 11.42
N ILE A 237 -18.38 -11.31 10.44
CA ILE A 237 -17.80 -11.93 9.24
C ILE A 237 -16.63 -12.85 9.62
N ALA A 238 -15.73 -12.41 10.49
CA ALA A 238 -14.57 -13.18 10.94
C ALA A 238 -14.98 -14.45 11.70
N ALA A 239 -15.99 -14.37 12.57
CA ALA A 239 -16.50 -15.51 13.34
C ALA A 239 -17.12 -16.60 12.44
N ALA A 240 -17.71 -16.21 11.30
CA ALA A 240 -18.23 -17.15 10.31
C ALA A 240 -17.17 -17.61 9.28
N TRP A 241 -15.95 -17.08 9.33
CA TRP A 241 -14.93 -17.31 8.31
C TRP A 241 -14.47 -18.77 8.30
N GLY A 242 -14.40 -19.38 7.12
CA GLY A 242 -14.05 -20.80 6.95
C GLY A 242 -15.18 -21.78 7.28
N THR A 243 -16.33 -21.32 7.77
CA THR A 243 -17.52 -22.16 7.98
C THR A 243 -18.35 -22.27 6.70
N GLU A 244 -19.28 -23.23 6.66
CA GLU A 244 -20.25 -23.37 5.54
C GLU A 244 -21.11 -22.11 5.33
N GLN A 245 -21.33 -21.31 6.38
CA GLN A 245 -22.13 -20.09 6.32
C GLN A 245 -21.31 -18.83 5.98
N GLY A 246 -19.97 -18.92 5.95
CA GLY A 246 -19.10 -17.74 5.83
C GLY A 246 -19.36 -16.90 4.58
N ALA A 247 -19.63 -17.55 3.44
CA ALA A 247 -19.98 -16.85 2.21
C ALA A 247 -21.29 -16.06 2.34
N ALA A 248 -22.34 -16.69 2.88
CA ALA A 248 -23.66 -16.06 3.06
C ALA A 248 -23.60 -14.89 4.06
N VAL A 249 -22.84 -15.02 5.15
CA VAL A 249 -22.64 -13.93 6.12
C VAL A 249 -21.92 -12.75 5.47
N ARG A 250 -20.84 -13.00 4.72
CA ARG A 250 -20.10 -11.95 4.01
C ARG A 250 -20.95 -11.26 2.96
N GLU A 251 -21.70 -12.00 2.13
CA GLU A 251 -22.57 -11.41 1.10
C GLU A 251 -23.69 -10.56 1.69
N ARG A 252 -24.20 -10.91 2.88
CA ARG A 252 -25.21 -10.12 3.60
C ARG A 252 -24.64 -8.83 4.19
N LEU A 253 -23.46 -8.87 4.79
CA LEU A 253 -22.92 -7.76 5.59
C LEU A 253 -22.00 -6.83 4.80
N TRP A 254 -21.13 -7.37 3.94
CA TRP A 254 -20.10 -6.61 3.23
C TRP A 254 -20.63 -5.42 2.43
N PRO A 255 -21.76 -5.54 1.67
CA PRO A 255 -22.27 -4.44 0.88
C PRO A 255 -22.63 -3.19 1.70
N SER A 256 -23.07 -3.39 2.94
CA SER A 256 -23.43 -2.30 3.86
C SER A 256 -22.24 -1.62 4.55
N LEU A 257 -21.03 -2.20 4.46
CA LEU A 257 -19.86 -1.60 5.09
C LEU A 257 -19.54 -0.23 4.46
N PRO A 258 -19.16 0.77 5.27
CA PRO A 258 -18.69 2.05 4.75
C PRO A 258 -17.44 1.83 3.90
N LYS A 259 -17.32 2.64 2.84
CA LYS A 259 -16.09 2.75 2.06
C LYS A 259 -15.27 3.89 2.66
N ILE A 260 -14.24 3.54 3.44
CA ILE A 260 -13.47 4.49 4.23
C ILE A 260 -12.02 4.03 4.41
N ALA A 261 -11.10 5.00 4.39
CA ALA A 261 -9.68 4.74 4.61
C ALA A 261 -9.35 4.63 6.10
N ILE A 262 -8.36 3.81 6.41
CA ILE A 262 -7.92 3.55 7.79
C ILE A 262 -7.42 4.81 8.48
N ASP A 263 -6.90 5.77 7.72
CA ASP A 263 -6.43 7.07 8.18
C ASP A 263 -7.51 7.80 8.99
N TYR A 264 -8.76 7.81 8.50
CA TYR A 264 -9.89 8.45 9.18
C TYR A 264 -10.45 7.63 10.35
N THR A 265 -10.38 6.30 10.27
CA THR A 265 -10.95 5.43 11.31
C THR A 265 -9.99 5.13 12.46
N VAL A 266 -8.68 5.27 12.24
CA VAL A 266 -7.64 4.87 13.20
C VAL A 266 -6.59 5.96 13.35
N ALA A 267 -5.93 6.40 12.28
CA ALA A 267 -4.74 7.25 12.39
C ALA A 267 -5.04 8.62 13.00
N GLU A 268 -5.97 9.39 12.41
CA GLU A 268 -6.35 10.72 12.93
C GLU A 268 -6.89 10.63 14.37
N PRO A 269 -7.83 9.72 14.71
CA PRO A 269 -8.32 9.61 16.09
C PRO A 269 -7.26 9.12 17.09
N ALA A 270 -6.33 8.25 16.66
CA ALA A 270 -5.27 7.74 17.54
C ALA A 270 -4.23 8.82 17.84
N ALA A 271 -3.87 9.63 16.84
CA ALA A 271 -3.00 10.79 17.00
C ALA A 271 -3.63 11.79 17.99
N ALA A 272 -4.89 12.17 17.78
CA ALA A 272 -5.61 13.08 18.66
C ALA A 272 -5.73 12.56 20.11
N ALA A 273 -5.76 11.23 20.30
CA ALA A 273 -5.80 10.58 21.61
C ALA A 273 -4.42 10.33 22.24
N GLY A 274 -3.31 10.71 21.59
CA GLY A 274 -1.95 10.46 22.08
C GLY A 274 -1.55 8.98 22.09
N LYS A 275 -2.22 8.14 21.28
CA LYS A 275 -1.98 6.69 21.16
C LYS A 275 -1.16 6.30 19.94
N MET A 276 -0.77 7.28 19.12
CA MET A 276 -0.05 7.06 17.89
C MET A 276 1.40 7.53 18.00
N VAL A 277 2.32 6.75 17.41
CA VAL A 277 3.73 7.13 17.27
C VAL A 277 4.18 6.95 15.83
N CYS A 278 5.17 7.74 15.42
CA CYS A 278 5.76 7.67 14.09
C CYS A 278 7.19 7.16 14.19
N VAL A 279 7.52 6.14 13.40
CA VAL A 279 8.90 5.71 13.16
C VAL A 279 9.38 6.41 11.91
N ALA A 280 10.38 7.29 12.03
CA ALA A 280 10.97 7.93 10.86
C ALA A 280 11.80 6.92 10.07
N ALA A 281 11.48 6.77 8.79
CA ALA A 281 12.16 5.86 7.89
C ALA A 281 13.22 6.56 7.04
N HIS A 282 14.29 5.81 6.77
CA HIS A 282 15.46 6.25 6.01
C HIS A 282 15.68 5.44 4.71
N PHE A 283 14.70 4.62 4.33
CA PHE A 283 14.70 3.86 3.07
C PHE A 283 14.02 4.66 1.96
N ASP A 284 14.33 4.31 0.70
CA ASP A 284 13.64 4.92 -0.44
C ASP A 284 12.23 4.35 -0.54
N TRP A 285 11.24 5.22 -0.75
CA TRP A 285 9.83 4.86 -0.85
C TRP A 285 9.13 5.66 -1.96
N ASP A 286 8.26 5.00 -2.71
CA ASP A 286 7.38 5.60 -3.71
C ASP A 286 6.04 4.84 -3.76
N ASP A 287 4.91 5.55 -3.81
CA ASP A 287 3.57 4.96 -3.89
C ASP A 287 3.16 4.57 -5.30
N VAL A 288 4.01 4.84 -6.31
CA VAL A 288 3.80 4.59 -7.75
C VAL A 288 2.39 5.00 -8.20
N GLY A 289 2.06 6.29 -8.02
CA GLY A 289 0.73 6.80 -8.26
C GLY A 289 0.33 6.98 -9.73
N ASP A 290 1.28 7.14 -10.65
CA ASP A 290 1.07 7.37 -12.10
C ASP A 290 2.35 7.13 -12.93
N PHE A 291 2.29 7.32 -14.25
CA PHE A 291 3.45 7.16 -15.14
C PHE A 291 4.59 8.16 -14.91
N ALA A 292 4.30 9.34 -14.34
CA ALA A 292 5.37 10.27 -13.98
C ALA A 292 6.20 9.72 -12.81
N SER A 293 5.52 9.07 -11.85
CA SER A 293 6.13 8.38 -10.71
C SER A 293 6.99 7.20 -11.19
N VAL A 294 6.44 6.35 -12.08
CA VAL A 294 7.20 5.24 -12.71
C VAL A 294 8.43 5.76 -13.45
N ALA A 295 8.29 6.82 -14.26
CA ALA A 295 9.43 7.41 -14.97
C ALA A 295 10.53 7.85 -13.99
N ASN A 296 10.17 8.59 -12.94
CA ASN A 296 11.12 9.07 -11.94
C ASN A 296 11.80 7.91 -11.20
N LEU A 297 11.07 6.84 -10.89
CA LEU A 297 11.59 5.65 -10.23
C LEU A 297 12.66 4.94 -11.07
N LEU A 298 12.41 4.81 -12.39
CA LEU A 298 13.30 4.16 -13.34
C LEU A 298 14.52 5.03 -13.69
N THR A 299 14.34 6.35 -13.85
CA THR A 299 15.45 7.28 -14.13
C THR A 299 16.21 7.73 -12.89
N ARG A 300 15.78 7.32 -11.69
CA ARG A 300 16.30 7.79 -10.40
C ARG A 300 16.27 9.33 -10.29
N GLY A 301 15.18 9.93 -10.78
CA GLY A 301 14.97 11.38 -10.76
C GLY A 301 15.73 12.17 -11.82
N ARG A 302 16.48 11.53 -12.72
CA ARG A 302 17.14 12.22 -13.85
C ARG A 302 16.08 12.61 -14.89
N GLY A 303 15.63 13.87 -14.84
CA GLY A 303 14.52 14.37 -15.65
C GLY A 303 14.80 14.45 -17.16
N SER A 304 16.07 14.49 -17.57
CA SER A 304 16.49 14.47 -18.98
C SER A 304 16.46 13.08 -19.61
N ASP A 305 16.32 12.02 -18.80
CA ASP A 305 16.44 10.65 -19.27
C ASP A 305 15.08 10.13 -19.76
N LEU A 306 15.13 9.18 -20.70
CA LEU A 306 13.97 8.41 -21.14
C LEU A 306 14.00 7.04 -20.47
N ALA A 307 13.00 6.76 -19.62
CA ALA A 307 12.77 5.43 -19.09
C ALA A 307 12.16 4.51 -20.16
N VAL A 308 12.56 3.25 -20.18
CA VAL A 308 11.97 2.22 -21.02
C VAL A 308 11.55 1.05 -20.12
N LEU A 309 10.28 0.65 -20.23
CA LEU A 309 9.69 -0.48 -19.51
C LEU A 309 9.02 -1.44 -20.51
N GLY A 310 9.19 -2.73 -20.27
CA GLY A 310 8.65 -3.79 -21.12
C GLY A 310 9.73 -4.70 -21.66
N ASP A 311 9.53 -6.01 -21.51
CA ASP A 311 10.49 -7.00 -22.00
C ASP A 311 10.55 -6.98 -23.53
N GLY A 312 11.76 -6.90 -24.08
CA GLY A 312 11.98 -6.79 -25.52
C GLY A 312 11.53 -5.47 -26.15
N ALA A 313 11.22 -4.43 -25.36
CA ALA A 313 10.79 -3.13 -25.88
C ALA A 313 11.81 -2.54 -26.86
N GLN A 314 11.35 -2.23 -28.08
CA GLN A 314 12.18 -1.62 -29.12
C GLN A 314 11.97 -0.12 -29.11
N VAL A 315 12.96 0.63 -28.62
CA VAL A 315 12.88 2.10 -28.53
C VAL A 315 14.11 2.73 -29.19
N LEU A 316 13.87 3.68 -30.09
CA LEU A 316 14.88 4.60 -30.61
C LEU A 316 14.52 6.01 -30.17
N SER A 317 15.45 6.70 -29.52
CA SER A 317 15.22 8.06 -29.05
C SER A 317 16.39 8.97 -29.39
N ASP A 318 16.09 10.18 -29.87
CA ASP A 318 17.02 11.29 -30.00
C ASP A 318 16.48 12.51 -29.23
N ALA A 319 17.32 13.11 -28.39
CA ALA A 319 16.99 14.28 -27.56
C ALA A 319 15.59 14.27 -26.93
N SER A 320 15.20 13.15 -26.29
CA SER A 320 13.86 12.95 -25.72
C SER A 320 13.93 12.47 -24.26
N SER A 321 12.92 12.81 -23.46
CA SER A 321 12.83 12.42 -22.05
C SER A 321 11.42 11.94 -21.68
N GLY A 322 11.30 11.22 -20.56
CA GLY A 322 10.02 10.72 -20.06
C GLY A 322 9.99 9.22 -19.87
N ILE A 323 8.95 8.55 -20.35
CA ILE A 323 8.80 7.09 -20.27
C ILE A 323 8.12 6.51 -21.52
N VAL A 324 8.69 5.40 -21.99
CA VAL A 324 8.05 4.48 -22.95
C VAL A 324 7.79 3.16 -22.24
N VAL A 325 6.53 2.73 -22.24
CA VAL A 325 6.12 1.40 -21.83
C VAL A 325 5.65 0.67 -23.08
N SER A 326 6.21 -0.49 -23.40
CA SER A 326 5.82 -1.26 -24.57
C SER A 326 5.67 -2.74 -24.23
N GLU A 327 4.46 -3.27 -24.43
CA GLU A 327 4.16 -4.70 -24.37
C GLU A 327 4.01 -5.30 -25.78
N SER A 328 4.35 -4.53 -26.82
CA SER A 328 4.17 -4.87 -28.22
C SER A 328 5.52 -5.01 -28.93
N ASN A 329 5.52 -5.66 -30.09
CA ASN A 329 6.72 -5.78 -30.93
C ASN A 329 6.97 -4.57 -31.83
N ARG A 330 6.26 -3.45 -31.64
CA ARG A 330 6.43 -2.24 -32.44
C ARG A 330 7.66 -1.47 -31.98
N LEU A 331 8.44 -0.97 -32.95
CA LEU A 331 9.48 0.01 -32.69
C LEU A 331 8.85 1.38 -32.38
N VAL A 332 9.14 1.93 -31.20
CA VAL A 332 8.76 3.29 -30.80
C VAL A 332 9.94 4.23 -31.06
N ALA A 333 9.74 5.21 -31.95
CA ALA A 333 10.76 6.20 -32.29
C ALA A 333 10.37 7.60 -31.78
N LEU A 334 11.25 8.25 -31.01
CA LEU A 334 11.05 9.57 -30.42
C LEU A 334 12.17 10.53 -30.82
N VAL A 335 11.82 11.75 -31.24
CA VAL A 335 12.79 12.77 -31.65
C VAL A 335 12.38 14.12 -31.06
N GLY A 336 13.19 14.68 -30.17
CA GLY A 336 13.00 16.01 -29.59
C GLY A 336 11.77 16.17 -28.68
N VAL A 337 11.24 15.09 -28.09
CA VAL A 337 10.03 15.15 -27.26
C VAL A 337 10.40 15.06 -25.78
N GLU A 338 10.06 16.09 -25.02
CA GLU A 338 10.34 16.18 -23.59
C GLU A 338 9.15 15.70 -22.75
N ASP A 339 9.46 15.05 -21.62
CA ASP A 339 8.50 14.57 -20.62
C ASP A 339 7.36 13.74 -21.21
N VAL A 340 7.62 12.98 -22.28
CA VAL A 340 6.60 12.18 -22.97
C VAL A 340 6.27 10.93 -22.16
N VAL A 341 5.01 10.53 -22.19
CA VAL A 341 4.54 9.24 -21.70
C VAL A 341 3.94 8.52 -22.89
N VAL A 342 4.58 7.44 -23.34
CA VAL A 342 4.08 6.56 -24.38
C VAL A 342 3.83 5.19 -23.76
N VAL A 343 2.62 4.66 -23.90
CA VAL A 343 2.24 3.33 -23.40
C VAL A 343 1.58 2.58 -24.54
N ASP A 344 2.29 1.61 -25.11
CA ASP A 344 1.86 0.80 -26.24
C ASP A 344 1.55 -0.62 -25.76
N THR A 345 0.26 -0.91 -25.55
CA THR A 345 -0.25 -2.27 -25.29
C THR A 345 -0.81 -2.86 -26.58
N ALA A 346 -1.21 -4.14 -26.54
CA ALA A 346 -1.71 -4.84 -27.72
C ALA A 346 -2.90 -4.15 -28.43
N ASP A 347 -3.77 -3.50 -27.66
CA ASP A 347 -5.07 -2.95 -28.07
C ASP A 347 -5.19 -1.43 -27.84
N VAL A 348 -4.27 -0.79 -27.13
CA VAL A 348 -4.32 0.64 -26.80
C VAL A 348 -2.93 1.27 -26.93
N LEU A 349 -2.89 2.43 -27.58
CA LEU A 349 -1.76 3.35 -27.52
C LEU A 349 -2.19 4.60 -26.73
N LEU A 350 -1.54 4.85 -25.60
CA LEU A 350 -1.65 6.10 -24.85
C LEU A 350 -0.42 6.96 -25.11
N VAL A 351 -0.66 8.22 -25.48
CA VAL A 351 0.37 9.26 -25.55
C VAL A 351 -0.08 10.45 -24.72
N THR A 352 0.73 10.85 -23.73
CA THR A 352 0.51 12.04 -22.91
C THR A 352 1.86 12.61 -22.48
N SER A 353 1.87 13.55 -21.54
CA SER A 353 3.08 14.02 -20.88
C SER A 353 3.05 13.71 -19.39
N LYS A 354 4.22 13.68 -18.75
CA LYS A 354 4.36 13.46 -17.30
C LYS A 354 3.49 14.45 -16.51
N ARG A 355 3.44 15.72 -16.93
CA ARG A 355 2.61 16.76 -16.30
C ARG A 355 1.11 16.42 -16.26
N ARG A 356 0.61 15.64 -17.23
CA ARG A 356 -0.80 15.23 -17.30
C ARG A 356 -1.00 13.74 -17.00
N ALA A 357 -0.02 13.06 -16.41
CA ALA A 357 -0.13 11.63 -16.11
C ALA A 357 -1.32 11.34 -15.18
N GLN A 358 -1.57 12.22 -14.19
CA GLN A 358 -2.74 12.13 -13.30
C GLN A 358 -4.09 12.19 -14.03
N ASP A 359 -4.17 12.82 -15.21
CA ASP A 359 -5.41 13.00 -15.96
C ASP A 359 -5.87 11.74 -16.69
N VAL A 360 -5.04 10.70 -16.78
CA VAL A 360 -5.38 9.41 -17.42
C VAL A 360 -6.64 8.80 -16.79
N LYS A 361 -6.81 8.95 -15.47
CA LYS A 361 -8.04 8.52 -14.76
C LYS A 361 -9.32 9.12 -15.34
N ASN A 362 -9.26 10.35 -15.87
CA ASN A 362 -10.40 11.03 -16.46
C ASN A 362 -10.80 10.38 -17.79
N LEU A 363 -9.83 9.88 -18.57
CA LEU A 363 -10.09 9.11 -19.79
C LEU A 363 -10.77 7.78 -19.46
N VAL A 364 -10.26 7.05 -18.46
CA VAL A 364 -10.87 5.81 -17.95
C VAL A 364 -12.32 6.04 -17.53
N ASN A 365 -12.58 7.10 -16.76
CA ASN A 365 -13.94 7.44 -16.31
C ASN A 365 -14.88 7.75 -17.50
N ARG A 366 -14.39 8.43 -18.54
CA ARG A 366 -15.18 8.68 -19.75
C ARG A 366 -15.49 7.40 -20.51
N MET A 367 -14.53 6.49 -20.65
CA MET A 367 -14.73 5.20 -21.35
C MET A 367 -15.78 4.31 -20.68
N LYS A 368 -15.90 4.36 -19.34
CA LYS A 368 -16.97 3.66 -18.60
C LYS A 368 -18.36 4.09 -19.04
N VAL A 369 -18.51 5.35 -19.45
CA VAL A 369 -19.79 5.93 -19.87
C VAL A 369 -20.03 5.75 -21.37
N THR A 370 -18.99 5.85 -22.20
CA THR A 370 -19.13 5.90 -23.67
C THR A 370 -19.02 4.54 -24.38
N GLY A 371 -18.96 3.41 -23.65
CA GLY A 371 -19.02 2.06 -24.25
C GLY A 371 -17.68 1.36 -24.50
N GLY A 372 -16.61 1.70 -23.77
CA GLY A 372 -15.27 1.12 -23.92
C GLY A 372 -14.88 0.08 -22.85
N GLY A 373 -15.85 -0.53 -22.16
CA GLY A 373 -15.58 -1.35 -20.96
C GLY A 373 -14.67 -2.58 -21.17
N HIS A 374 -14.57 -3.10 -22.40
CA HIS A 374 -13.67 -4.20 -22.73
C HIS A 374 -12.18 -3.79 -22.70
N LEU A 375 -11.88 -2.49 -22.71
CA LEU A 375 -10.52 -1.94 -22.63
C LEU A 375 -10.12 -1.53 -21.20
N LEU A 376 -10.99 -1.73 -20.19
CA LEU A 376 -10.81 -1.22 -18.83
C LEU A 376 -10.31 -2.24 -17.82
#